data_AF-A0A6J1SCL3-F1
#
_entry.id   AF-A0A6J1SCL3-F1
#
_cell.length_a   1.000
_cell.length_b   1.000
_cell.length_c   1.000
_cell.angle_alpha   90.00
_cell.angle_beta   90.00
_cell.angle_gamma   90.00
#
_symmetry.space_group_name_H-M   'P 1'
#
loop_
_entity.id
_entity.type
_entity.pdbx_description
1 polymer ?
#
loop_
_entity_poly.entity_id
_entity_poly.type
_entity_poly.pdbx_seq_one_letter_code
_entity_poly.pdbx_strand_id
1 'polypeptide(L)'
;MEGKDLDINDVFDSIAQTEERLWAEGYRDGLESGRKEGSADGFHLGYHRGAEIGAELGFYAGFVEAWLTLGSIVLSEKARQSLQKVLQLTQSFPRNNVDSIDIFDSLEVVRISYRRACSLLKTNICYPEAPKTSF
;
A
#
# COMPACT_ATOMS: atom_id res chain seq x y z
N MET A 1 -54.73 24.15 -4.53
CA MET A 1 -53.38 24.62 -4.18
C MET A 1 -52.99 25.55 -5.31
N GLU A 2 -52.96 26.86 -5.04
CA GLU A 2 -52.77 27.92 -6.02
C GLU A 2 -51.46 27.75 -6.79
N GLY A 3 -51.55 27.75 -8.12
CA GLY A 3 -50.39 27.92 -8.98
C GLY A 3 -49.87 29.33 -8.79
N LYS A 4 -48.68 29.46 -8.21
CA LYS A 4 -47.93 30.72 -8.27
C LYS A 4 -47.76 31.08 -9.75
N ASP A 5 -48.33 32.21 -10.17
CA ASP A 5 -47.89 32.86 -11.40
C ASP A 5 -46.38 33.06 -11.28
N LEU A 6 -45.62 32.39 -12.15
CA LEU A 6 -44.17 32.55 -12.23
C LEU A 6 -43.91 33.97 -12.75
N ASP A 7 -43.17 34.77 -11.98
CA ASP A 7 -42.73 36.08 -12.45
C ASP A 7 -41.91 35.89 -13.72
N ILE A 8 -42.25 36.62 -14.78
CA ILE A 8 -41.55 36.54 -16.05
C ILE A 8 -40.06 36.89 -15.90
N ASN A 9 -39.72 37.75 -14.93
CA ASN A 9 -38.35 38.10 -14.62
C ASN A 9 -37.60 36.91 -14.00
N ASP A 10 -38.23 36.13 -13.10
CA ASP A 10 -37.65 34.91 -12.54
C ASP A 10 -37.35 33.86 -13.63
N VAL A 11 -38.21 33.79 -14.66
CA VAL A 11 -38.00 32.90 -15.82
C VAL A 11 -36.79 33.34 -16.64
N PHE A 12 -36.67 34.63 -16.96
CA PHE A 12 -35.53 35.16 -17.70
C PHE A 12 -34.21 35.01 -16.92
N ASP A 13 -34.23 35.29 -15.62
CA ASP A 13 -33.07 35.10 -14.73
C ASP A 13 -32.65 33.63 -14.66
N SER A 14 -33.61 32.70 -14.57
CA SER A 14 -33.32 31.27 -14.62
C SER A 14 -32.68 30.85 -15.94
N ILE A 15 -33.13 31.39 -17.08
CA ILE A 15 -32.55 31.07 -18.39
C ILE A 15 -31.12 31.63 -18.48
N ALA A 16 -30.92 32.89 -18.09
CA ALA A 16 -29.63 33.55 -18.11
C ALA A 16 -28.59 32.82 -17.22
N GLN A 17 -29.01 32.28 -16.08
CA GLN A 17 -28.16 31.56 -15.13
C GLN A 17 -28.07 30.04 -15.40
N THR A 18 -28.70 29.54 -16.46
CA THR A 18 -28.77 28.09 -16.72
C THR A 18 -27.38 27.49 -16.95
N GLU A 19 -26.50 28.16 -17.69
CA GLU A 19 -25.14 27.67 -17.95
C GLU A 19 -24.34 27.51 -16.66
N GLU A 20 -24.33 28.54 -15.81
CA GLU A 20 -23.57 28.51 -14.55
C GLU A 20 -24.11 27.45 -13.59
N ARG A 21 -25.44 27.26 -13.53
CA ARG A 21 -26.05 26.20 -12.74
C ARG A 21 -25.65 24.80 -13.24
N LEU A 22 -25.72 24.57 -14.55
CA LEU A 22 -25.35 23.27 -15.15
C LEU A 22 -23.86 22.99 -14.99
N TRP A 23 -23.02 24.02 -15.12
CA TRP A 23 -21.58 23.88 -14.87
C TRP A 23 -21.29 23.52 -13.41
N ALA A 24 -21.91 24.23 -12.46
CA ALA A 24 -21.71 23.97 -11.04
C ALA A 24 -22.21 22.58 -10.63
N GLU A 25 -23.36 22.15 -11.18
CA GLU A 25 -23.91 20.82 -10.99
C GLU A 25 -22.99 19.74 -11.57
N GLY A 26 -22.59 19.87 -12.84
CA GLY A 26 -21.67 18.93 -13.48
C GLY A 26 -20.30 18.85 -12.80
N TYR A 27 -19.77 19.98 -12.32
CA TYR A 27 -18.52 20.00 -11.55
C TYR A 27 -18.66 19.24 -10.22
N ARG A 28 -19.72 19.52 -9.46
CA ARG A 28 -19.98 18.85 -8.19
C ARG A 28 -20.17 17.35 -8.38
N ASP A 29 -20.97 16.96 -9.35
CA ASP A 29 -21.29 15.56 -9.63
C ASP A 29 -20.04 14.81 -10.13
N GLY A 30 -19.26 15.42 -11.02
CA GLY A 30 -17.98 14.87 -11.49
C GLY A 30 -16.95 14.72 -10.36
N LEU A 31 -16.83 15.72 -9.48
CA LEU A 31 -15.94 15.66 -8.32
C LEU A 31 -16.37 14.56 -7.33
N GLU A 32 -17.67 14.45 -7.06
CA GLU A 32 -18.19 13.42 -6.16
C GLU A 32 -17.99 12.02 -6.74
N SER A 33 -18.28 11.82 -8.03
CA SER A 33 -18.06 10.54 -8.72
C SER A 33 -16.59 10.15 -8.70
N GLY A 34 -15.70 11.07 -9.11
CA GLY A 34 -14.26 10.82 -9.13
C GLY A 34 -13.70 10.52 -7.74
N ARG A 35 -14.19 11.19 -6.69
CA ARG A 35 -13.81 10.89 -5.30
C ARG A 35 -14.25 9.50 -4.86
N LYS A 36 -15.47 9.09 -5.21
CA LYS A 36 -16.00 7.76 -4.84
C LYS A 36 -15.20 6.65 -5.52
N GLU A 37 -15.01 6.75 -6.83
CA GLU A 37 -14.26 5.76 -7.62
C GLU A 37 -12.79 5.71 -7.20
N GLY A 38 -12.12 6.86 -7.15
CA GLY A 38 -10.70 6.93 -6.78
C GLY A 38 -10.43 6.43 -5.35
N SER A 39 -11.36 6.63 -4.41
CA SER A 39 -11.22 6.11 -3.06
C SER A 39 -11.30 4.59 -2.99
N ALA A 40 -12.18 3.96 -3.77
CA ALA A 40 -12.32 2.51 -3.80
C ALA A 40 -11.09 1.86 -4.45
N ASP A 41 -10.68 2.35 -5.62
CA ASP A 41 -9.54 1.83 -6.36
C ASP A 41 -8.23 1.98 -5.56
N GLY A 42 -8.02 3.16 -4.97
CA GLY A 42 -6.85 3.41 -4.11
C GLY A 42 -6.82 2.49 -2.89
N PHE A 43 -7.97 2.24 -2.25
CA PHE A 43 -8.06 1.32 -1.13
C PHE A 43 -7.74 -0.12 -1.55
N HIS A 44 -8.35 -0.60 -2.64
CA HIS A 44 -8.11 -1.95 -3.14
C HIS A 44 -6.64 -2.16 -3.49
N LEU A 45 -6.03 -1.23 -4.22
CA LEU A 45 -4.62 -1.28 -4.57
C LEU A 45 -3.73 -1.32 -3.32
N GLY A 46 -3.96 -0.41 -2.37
CA GLY A 46 -3.20 -0.36 -1.11
C GLY A 46 -3.35 -1.65 -0.29
N TYR A 47 -4.57 -2.19 -0.20
CA TYR A 47 -4.84 -3.44 0.51
C TYR A 47 -4.10 -4.62 -0.10
N HIS A 48 -4.19 -4.81 -1.43
CA HIS A 48 -3.52 -5.91 -2.11
C HIS A 48 -1.99 -5.81 -2.00
N ARG A 49 -1.42 -4.62 -2.23
CA ARG A 49 0.03 -4.41 -2.11
C ARG A 49 0.52 -4.56 -0.68
N GLY A 50 -0.23 -4.05 0.29
CA GLY A 50 0.07 -4.23 1.71
C GLY A 50 0.08 -5.70 2.12
N ALA A 51 -0.88 -6.50 1.62
CA ALA A 51 -0.92 -7.94 1.87
C ALA A 51 0.28 -8.68 1.25
N GLU A 52 0.67 -8.36 0.02
CA GLU A 52 1.86 -8.94 -0.64
C GLU A 52 3.14 -8.65 0.15
N ILE A 53 3.35 -7.40 0.55
CA ILE A 53 4.51 -6.98 1.36
C ILE A 53 4.50 -7.69 2.71
N GLY A 54 3.34 -7.75 3.37
CA GLY A 54 3.17 -8.43 4.65
C GLY A 54 3.48 -9.92 4.58
N ALA A 55 3.05 -10.60 3.51
CA ALA A 55 3.33 -12.01 3.28
C ALA A 55 4.84 -12.26 3.07
N GLU A 56 5.51 -11.40 2.28
CA GLU A 56 6.96 -11.48 2.07
C GLU A 56 7.74 -11.25 3.39
N LEU A 57 7.36 -10.23 4.17
CA LEU A 57 7.98 -9.96 5.48
C LEU A 57 7.75 -11.12 6.46
N GLY A 58 6.55 -11.67 6.51
CA GLY A 58 6.21 -12.83 7.35
C GLY A 58 7.02 -14.06 6.99
N PHE A 59 7.24 -14.31 5.70
CA PHE A 59 8.11 -15.38 5.23
C PHE A 59 9.55 -15.20 5.71
N TYR A 60 10.12 -13.99 5.57
CA TYR A 60 11.48 -13.71 6.05
C TYR A 60 11.61 -13.89 7.57
N ALA A 61 10.64 -13.39 8.34
CA ALA A 61 10.62 -13.58 9.79
C ALA A 61 10.55 -15.07 10.17
N GLY A 62 9.61 -15.82 9.59
CA GLY A 62 9.44 -17.25 9.88
C GLY A 62 10.67 -18.08 9.49
N PHE A 63 11.29 -17.78 8.35
CA PHE A 63 12.56 -18.39 7.96
C PHE A 63 13.64 -18.14 9.01
N VAL A 64 13.83 -16.88 9.40
CA VAL A 64 14.86 -16.50 10.37
C VAL A 64 14.63 -17.19 11.73
N GLU A 65 13.39 -17.16 12.23
CA GLU A 65 13.03 -17.79 13.50
C GLU A 65 13.25 -19.31 13.47
N ALA A 66 12.89 -19.97 12.37
CA ALA A 66 13.14 -21.40 12.19
C ALA A 66 14.64 -21.72 12.23
N TRP A 67 15.48 -20.93 11.55
CA TRP A 67 16.94 -21.12 11.57
C TRP A 67 17.57 -20.84 12.93
N LEU A 68 17.11 -19.81 13.65
CA LEU A 68 17.62 -19.49 14.98
C LEU A 68 17.22 -20.54 16.02
N THR A 69 16.04 -21.14 15.88
CA THR A 69 15.51 -22.16 16.81
C THR A 69 16.10 -23.54 16.52
N LEU A 70 16.09 -23.98 15.26
CA LEU A 70 16.49 -25.33 14.84
C LEU A 70 18.00 -25.44 14.57
N GLY A 71 18.63 -24.37 14.09
CA GLY A 71 20.02 -24.39 13.62
C GLY A 71 21.06 -23.91 14.65
N SER A 72 20.65 -23.59 15.89
CA SER A 72 21.48 -22.89 16.88
C SER A 72 22.85 -23.53 17.14
N ILE A 73 22.99 -24.85 16.97
CA ILE A 73 24.21 -25.62 17.23
C ILE A 73 25.22 -25.57 16.07
N VAL A 74 24.77 -25.34 14.82
CA VAL A 74 25.61 -25.43 13.61
C VAL A 74 25.87 -24.07 12.93
N LEU A 75 25.20 -23.01 13.40
CA LEU A 75 25.35 -21.67 12.82
C LEU A 75 26.65 -20.97 13.24
N SER A 76 27.37 -20.45 12.25
CA SER A 76 28.47 -19.50 12.50
C SER A 76 27.96 -18.21 13.15
N GLU A 77 28.80 -17.56 13.97
CA GLU A 77 28.49 -16.28 14.61
C GLU A 77 28.03 -15.23 13.60
N LYS A 78 28.71 -15.14 12.45
CA LYS A 78 28.37 -14.20 11.38
C LYS A 78 26.99 -14.47 10.77
N ALA A 79 26.63 -15.74 10.58
CA ALA A 79 25.31 -16.11 10.07
C ALA A 79 24.21 -15.76 11.09
N ARG A 80 24.46 -16.00 12.38
CA ARG A 80 23.51 -15.66 13.44
C ARG A 80 23.26 -14.15 13.52
N GLN A 81 24.31 -13.34 13.47
CA GLN A 81 24.19 -11.87 13.45
C GLN A 81 23.44 -11.38 12.21
N SER A 82 23.71 -11.97 11.05
CA SER A 82 22.99 -11.62 9.82
C SER A 82 21.50 -11.95 9.92
N LEU A 83 21.14 -13.10 10.50
CA LEU A 83 19.75 -13.48 10.74
C LEU A 83 19.06 -12.56 11.74
N GLN A 84 19.70 -12.25 12.87
CA GLN A 84 19.17 -11.29 13.86
C GLN A 84 18.93 -9.92 13.23
N LYS A 85 19.80 -9.46 12.34
CA LYS A 85 19.61 -8.20 11.60
C LYS A 85 18.35 -8.25 10.72
N VAL A 86 18.10 -9.35 10.01
CA VAL A 86 16.87 -9.50 9.22
C VAL A 86 15.64 -9.44 10.12
N LEU A 87 15.65 -10.16 11.24
CA LEU A 87 14.54 -10.14 12.21
C LEU A 87 14.27 -8.73 12.75
N GLN A 88 15.33 -8.00 13.11
CA GLN A 88 15.22 -6.61 13.57
C GLN A 88 14.59 -5.71 12.51
N LEU A 89 15.05 -5.81 11.24
CA LEU A 89 14.51 -5.00 10.15
C LEU A 89 13.03 -5.31 9.88
N THR A 90 12.64 -6.60 9.95
CA THR A 90 11.24 -7.01 9.81
C THR A 90 10.38 -6.51 10.97
N GLN A 91 10.90 -6.50 12.20
CA GLN A 91 10.18 -6.01 13.39
C GLN A 91 10.05 -4.48 13.42
N SER A 92 11.08 -3.76 12.94
CA SER A 92 11.08 -2.30 12.84
C SER A 92 10.35 -1.78 11.60
N PHE A 93 9.83 -2.66 10.75
CA PHE A 93 9.15 -2.28 9.54
C PHE A 93 7.90 -1.44 9.85
N PRO A 94 7.64 -0.33 9.12
CA PRO A 94 6.49 0.54 9.38
C PRO A 94 5.17 -0.22 9.36
N ARG A 95 4.38 -0.10 10.43
CA ARG A 95 3.05 -0.73 10.51
C ARG A 95 1.92 0.13 9.97
N ASN A 96 2.17 1.43 9.84
CA ASN A 96 1.22 2.40 9.31
C ASN A 96 1.86 3.09 8.11
N ASN A 97 1.03 3.45 7.13
CA ASN A 97 1.47 4.26 6.00
C ASN A 97 1.76 5.69 6.48
N VAL A 98 3.02 6.11 6.43
CA VAL A 98 3.47 7.45 6.83
C VAL A 98 4.19 8.06 5.64
N ASP A 99 3.75 9.23 5.17
CA ASP A 99 4.23 9.86 3.93
C ASP A 99 5.75 10.14 3.92
N SER A 100 6.38 10.25 5.09
CA SER A 100 7.83 10.47 5.21
C SER A 100 8.67 9.21 5.01
N ILE A 101 8.06 8.03 4.93
CA ILE A 101 8.76 6.75 4.86
C ILE A 101 8.47 6.09 3.51
N ASP A 102 9.54 5.81 2.77
CA ASP A 102 9.45 4.94 1.60
C ASP A 102 9.43 3.47 2.05
N ILE A 103 8.24 2.86 1.92
CA ILE A 103 7.99 1.46 2.26
C ILE A 103 8.76 0.53 1.32
N PHE A 104 8.93 0.90 0.04
CA PHE A 104 9.61 0.09 -0.95
C PHE A 104 11.12 0.07 -0.72
N ASP A 105 11.72 1.21 -0.37
CA ASP A 105 13.13 1.27 0.03
C ASP A 105 13.37 0.45 1.30
N SER A 106 12.48 0.59 2.28
CA SER A 106 12.55 -0.19 3.52
C SER A 106 12.47 -1.69 3.24
N LEU A 107 11.60 -2.09 2.30
CA LEU A 107 11.45 -3.50 1.88
C LEU A 107 12.69 -4.01 1.16
N GLU A 108 13.30 -3.20 0.28
CA GLU A 108 14.52 -3.60 -0.42
C GLU A 108 15.69 -3.78 0.54
N VAL A 109 15.79 -2.97 1.60
CA VAL A 109 16.78 -3.16 2.67
C VAL A 109 16.59 -4.52 3.36
N VAL A 110 15.35 -4.93 3.64
CA VAL A 110 15.04 -6.26 4.20
C VAL A 110 15.46 -7.35 3.23
N ARG A 111 15.08 -7.26 1.95
CA ARG A 111 15.43 -8.23 0.90
C ARG A 111 16.93 -8.41 0.74
N ILE A 112 17.70 -7.32 0.71
CA ILE A 112 19.17 -7.35 0.63
C ILE A 112 19.75 -8.08 1.86
N SER A 113 19.27 -7.73 3.05
CA SER A 113 19.72 -8.37 4.30
C SER A 113 19.38 -9.87 4.33
N TYR A 114 18.21 -10.25 3.83
CA TYR A 114 17.77 -11.64 3.74
C TYR A 114 18.62 -12.45 2.73
N ARG A 115 18.86 -11.90 1.52
CA ARG A 115 19.73 -12.54 0.52
C ARG A 115 21.13 -12.80 1.07
N ARG A 116 21.68 -11.83 1.80
CA ARG A 116 22.97 -11.97 2.50
C ARG A 116 22.94 -13.10 3.53
N ALA A 117 21.88 -13.21 4.32
CA ALA A 117 21.73 -14.29 5.29
C ALA A 117 21.68 -15.67 4.58
N CYS A 118 20.93 -15.78 3.49
CA CYS A 118 20.85 -17.00 2.68
C CYS A 118 22.21 -17.41 2.08
N SER A 119 23.01 -16.44 1.60
CA SER A 119 24.36 -16.70 1.10
C SER A 119 25.27 -17.28 2.19
N LEU A 120 25.17 -16.80 3.43
CA LEU A 120 25.95 -17.31 4.56
C LEU A 120 25.51 -18.71 4.99
N LEU A 121 24.22 -19.03 4.86
CA LEU A 121 23.66 -20.35 5.13
C LEU A 121 23.88 -21.35 3.99
N LYS A 122 24.35 -20.89 2.82
CA LYS A 122 24.45 -21.67 1.57
C LYS A 122 23.12 -22.29 1.15
N THR A 123 22.02 -21.60 1.43
CA THR A 123 20.67 -22.02 1.09
C THR A 123 20.12 -21.15 -0.03
N ASN A 124 19.41 -21.74 -0.99
CA ASN A 124 18.79 -21.02 -2.10
C ASN A 124 17.27 -20.90 -1.89
N ILE A 125 16.86 -20.40 -0.73
CA ILE A 125 15.45 -20.26 -0.35
C ILE A 125 15.02 -18.82 -0.63
N CYS A 126 14.15 -18.64 -1.62
CA CYS A 126 13.57 -17.36 -2.01
C CYS A 126 12.08 -17.33 -1.65
N TYR A 127 11.52 -16.13 -1.48
CA TYR A 127 10.08 -15.98 -1.36
C TYR A 127 9.41 -16.50 -2.65
N PRO A 128 8.50 -17.49 -2.56
CA PRO A 128 8.00 -18.22 -3.73
C PRO A 128 7.02 -17.41 -4.58
N GLU A 129 6.32 -16.45 -3.99
CA GLU A 129 5.46 -15.54 -4.73
C GLU A 129 6.29 -14.34 -5.18
N ALA A 130 6.95 -14.47 -6.34
CA ALA A 130 7.64 -13.33 -6.94
C ALA A 130 6.68 -12.11 -6.99
N PRO A 131 7.16 -10.91 -6.64
CA PRO A 131 6.32 -9.73 -6.71
C PRO A 131 5.84 -9.60 -8.15
N LYS A 132 4.52 -9.75 -8.36
CA LYS A 132 3.87 -9.35 -9.61
C LYS A 132 3.82 -7.83 -9.62
N THR A 133 4.99 -7.20 -9.62
CA THR A 133 5.16 -5.77 -9.88
C THR A 133 5.14 -5.57 -11.38
N SER A 134 4.02 -5.93 -12.00
CA SER A 134 3.61 -5.34 -13.26
C SER A 134 2.68 -4.20 -12.89
N PHE A 135 3.16 -2.98 -13.12
CA PHE A 135 2.33 -1.81 -13.37
C PHE A 135 2.13 -1.70 -14.88
#